data_AF-A0A2V9C0U1-F1
#
_entry.id   AF-A0A2V9C0U1-F1
#
_cell.length_a   1.000
_cell.length_b   1.000
_cell.length_c   1.000
_cell.angle_alpha   90.00
_cell.angle_beta   90.00
_cell.angle_gamma   90.00
#
_symmetry.space_group_name_H-M   'P 1'
#
loop_
_entity.id
_entity.type
_entity.pdbx_description
1 polymer ?
#
loop_
_entity_poly.entity_id
_entity_poly.type
_entity_poly.pdbx_seq_one_letter_code
_entity_poly.pdbx_strand_id
1 'polypeptide(L)'
;MDIIGNNAFLNFVDDLEKLEELKLDTFELGIDKLRIVTILPLEDRKEFDIALPVLTPSLIRKKSLAEEIAGLEVSSFQSIVLPMSEEDQRAKTFRYEGYDIITLKKEVEREYTIPEPQTAQEVIGYYARRIAEAVKLPAQFAVLAPKVREFFELKAFGHPVDLSDPDIVKAMSTAVAHYVCVDVFKKALQALTIEEQKPQLLEPARMLSTCQPFPWSRPVLEGQKCIFNLVPCDNDFERKFAKFLDDASDVRAFSKLPRAFGFTIEYTDTAMNLRNYEPDFVAVDKAGTHWLLESKGQENVDVLRKDVAAVRWCQNATKLTDKQWKYIKVPQKEFEALEPNRLADLAALMPTLFDEADGQ
;
A
#
# COMPACT_ATOMS: atom_id res chain seq x y z
N MET A 1 4.33 14.62 10.70
CA MET A 1 4.34 14.30 12.14
C MET A 1 5.40 15.22 12.68
N ASP A 2 5.03 16.19 13.51
CA ASP A 2 5.99 17.19 13.98
C ASP A 2 6.74 16.57 15.15
N ILE A 3 8.05 16.43 15.01
CA ILE A 3 8.89 15.77 16.01
C ILE A 3 9.54 16.86 16.86
N ILE A 4 9.21 16.86 18.16
CA ILE A 4 9.81 17.77 19.13
C ILE A 4 10.94 17.00 19.84
N GLY A 5 12.18 17.39 19.57
CA GLY A 5 13.38 16.72 20.08
C GLY A 5 14.24 17.62 20.96
N ASN A 6 15.00 17.02 21.87
CA ASN A 6 16.09 17.69 22.59
C ASN A 6 17.35 17.79 21.69
N ASN A 7 18.38 18.52 22.12
CA ASN A 7 19.61 18.74 21.32
C ASN A 7 20.28 17.44 20.83
N ALA A 8 20.22 16.37 21.62
CA ALA A 8 20.78 15.08 21.23
C ALA A 8 20.00 14.45 20.07
N PHE A 9 18.67 14.55 20.09
CA PHE A 9 17.81 14.11 19.00
C PHE A 9 17.99 14.98 17.74
N LEU A 10 18.10 16.30 17.89
CA LEU A 10 18.33 17.22 16.77
C LEU A 10 19.65 16.92 16.06
N ASN A 11 20.74 16.67 16.82
CA ASN A 11 22.02 16.28 16.23
C ASN A 11 21.92 14.95 15.46
N PHE A 12 21.13 13.99 15.95
CA PHE A 12 20.90 12.74 15.24
C PHE A 12 20.11 12.95 13.94
N VAL A 13 19.11 13.84 13.96
CA VAL A 13 18.36 14.22 12.76
C VAL A 13 19.28 14.93 11.75
N ASP A 14 20.11 15.87 12.18
CA ASP A 14 21.09 16.55 11.33
C ASP A 14 22.08 15.57 10.67
N ASP A 15 22.50 14.53 11.38
CA ASP A 15 23.39 13.51 10.82
C ASP A 15 22.66 12.60 9.83
N LEU A 16 21.38 12.29 10.06
CA LEU A 16 20.49 11.62 9.10
C LEU A 16 20.26 12.46 7.84
N GLU A 17 20.00 13.75 7.99
CA GLU A 17 19.84 14.69 6.88
C GLU A 17 21.07 14.75 5.98
N LYS A 18 22.27 14.73 6.57
CA LYS A 18 23.53 14.67 5.82
C LYS A 18 23.73 13.32 5.11
N LEU A 19 23.37 12.22 5.75
CA LEU A 19 23.50 10.88 5.18
C LEU A 19 22.52 10.64 4.03
N GLU A 20 21.32 11.19 4.14
CA GLU A 20 20.23 11.06 3.16
C GLU A 20 20.22 12.19 2.11
N GLU A 21 21.17 13.12 2.17
CA GLU A 21 21.23 14.34 1.35
C GLU A 21 19.89 15.11 1.31
N LEU A 22 19.15 15.10 2.41
CA LEU A 22 17.80 15.65 2.52
C LEU A 22 17.74 16.58 3.72
N LYS A 23 17.09 17.74 3.57
CA LYS A 23 16.91 18.71 4.66
C LYS A 23 15.43 18.76 5.06
N LEU A 24 15.13 18.58 6.35
CA LEU A 24 13.79 18.72 6.89
C LEU A 24 13.53 20.18 7.28
N ASP A 25 12.29 20.61 7.13
CA ASP A 25 11.87 21.94 7.56
C ASP A 25 11.84 22.02 9.09
N THR A 26 12.39 23.09 9.65
CA THR A 26 12.35 23.42 11.06
C THR A 26 11.23 24.43 11.36
N PHE A 27 10.58 24.32 12.52
CA PHE A 27 9.55 25.26 12.97
C PHE A 27 9.84 25.72 14.40
N GLU A 28 10.08 27.01 14.60
CA GLU A 28 10.35 27.61 15.90
C GLU A 28 9.06 28.07 16.60
N LEU A 29 8.68 27.35 17.65
CA LEU A 29 7.51 27.66 18.47
C LEU A 29 7.61 29.08 19.06
N GLY A 30 6.68 29.96 18.69
CA GLY A 30 6.58 31.34 19.20
C GLY A 30 7.23 32.40 18.30
N ILE A 31 8.04 31.98 17.32
CA ILE A 31 8.63 32.86 16.30
C ILE A 31 7.88 32.65 14.98
N ASP A 32 7.72 31.40 14.57
CA ASP A 32 7.02 31.05 13.34
C ASP A 32 5.50 31.06 13.54
N LYS A 33 4.80 31.71 12.60
CA LYS A 33 3.33 31.75 12.59
C LYS A 33 2.80 30.70 11.63
N LEU A 34 2.09 29.71 12.16
CA LEU A 34 1.37 28.74 11.34
C LEU A 34 0.26 29.44 10.56
N ARG A 35 0.43 29.57 9.25
CA ARG A 35 -0.60 30.11 8.36
C ARG A 35 -1.44 28.97 7.81
N ILE A 36 -2.60 28.74 8.43
CA ILE A 36 -3.60 27.82 7.92
C ILE A 36 -4.48 28.59 6.93
N VAL A 37 -4.50 28.15 5.69
CA VAL A 37 -5.42 28.65 4.65
C VAL A 37 -6.51 27.63 4.41
N THR A 38 -7.68 28.08 3.94
CA THR A 38 -8.72 27.18 3.46
C THR A 38 -8.57 27.02 1.96
N ILE A 39 -8.48 25.79 1.50
CA ILE A 39 -8.49 25.43 0.08
C ILE A 39 -9.94 25.14 -0.31
N LEU A 40 -10.42 25.79 -1.36
CA LEU A 40 -11.77 25.62 -1.86
C LEU A 40 -11.81 25.84 -3.39
N PRO A 41 -12.70 25.13 -4.10
CA PRO A 41 -12.96 25.43 -5.50
C PRO A 41 -13.60 26.82 -5.64
N LEU A 42 -13.27 27.52 -6.72
CA LEU A 42 -13.77 28.85 -7.03
C LEU A 42 -14.73 28.80 -8.23
N GLU A 43 -15.89 29.42 -8.08
CA GLU A 43 -16.97 29.42 -9.06
C GLU A 43 -16.56 30.14 -10.37
N ASP A 44 -15.77 31.20 -10.27
CA ASP A 44 -15.23 31.97 -11.39
C ASP A 44 -14.08 31.25 -12.12
N ARG A 45 -13.61 30.10 -11.61
CA ARG A 45 -12.55 29.27 -12.21
C ARG A 45 -13.07 27.98 -12.84
N LYS A 46 -14.38 27.88 -13.08
CA LYS A 46 -15.05 26.69 -13.65
C LYS A 46 -14.47 26.20 -14.97
N GLU A 47 -13.85 27.07 -15.76
CA GLU A 47 -13.16 26.68 -17.00
C GLU A 47 -11.96 25.74 -16.78
N PHE A 48 -11.41 25.71 -15.56
CA PHE A 48 -10.32 24.82 -15.14
C PHE A 48 -10.79 23.60 -14.35
N ASP A 49 -12.10 23.36 -14.27
CA ASP A 49 -12.64 22.19 -13.58
C ASP A 49 -12.37 20.91 -14.38
N ILE A 50 -11.93 19.86 -13.69
CA ILE A 50 -11.57 18.58 -14.30
C ILE A 50 -12.50 17.51 -13.74
N ALA A 51 -13.12 16.75 -14.64
CA ALA A 51 -13.96 15.61 -14.31
C ALA A 51 -13.10 14.34 -14.20
N LEU A 52 -13.04 13.73 -13.01
CA LEU A 52 -12.41 12.43 -12.84
C LEU A 52 -13.47 11.32 -12.99
N PRO A 53 -13.30 10.36 -13.91
CA PRO A 53 -14.21 9.25 -14.03
C PRO A 53 -14.13 8.37 -12.78
N VAL A 54 -15.29 7.92 -12.32
CA VAL A 54 -15.37 6.98 -11.21
C VAL A 54 -15.49 5.59 -11.80
N LEU A 55 -14.49 4.74 -11.58
CA LEU A 55 -14.51 3.36 -12.05
C LEU A 55 -14.81 2.44 -10.87
N THR A 56 -15.51 1.32 -11.12
CA THR A 56 -15.55 0.25 -10.12
C THR A 56 -14.14 -0.33 -9.91
N PRO A 57 -13.80 -0.78 -8.69
CA PRO A 57 -12.46 -1.31 -8.40
C PRO A 57 -12.08 -2.44 -9.34
N SER A 58 -10.86 -2.44 -9.88
CA SER A 58 -10.38 -3.58 -10.68
C SER A 58 -9.98 -4.78 -9.83
N LEU A 59 -9.67 -4.52 -8.55
CA LEU A 59 -9.28 -5.52 -7.57
C LEU A 59 -10.26 -5.47 -6.41
N ILE A 60 -10.84 -6.63 -6.08
CA ILE A 60 -11.73 -6.76 -4.92
C ILE A 60 -11.29 -7.93 -4.05
N ARG A 61 -11.68 -7.85 -2.78
CA ARG A 61 -11.49 -8.96 -1.86
C ARG A 61 -12.61 -9.98 -2.08
N LYS A 62 -12.24 -11.24 -2.32
CA LYS A 62 -13.20 -12.34 -2.42
C LYS A 62 -14.04 -12.45 -1.15
N LYS A 63 -15.32 -12.78 -1.32
CA LYS A 63 -16.25 -13.02 -0.20
C LYS A 63 -16.03 -14.39 0.44
N SER A 64 -15.46 -15.34 -0.31
CA SER A 64 -15.20 -16.70 0.13
C SER A 64 -13.96 -17.26 -0.56
N LEU A 65 -13.27 -18.20 0.11
CA LEU A 65 -12.17 -19.00 -0.44
C LEU A 65 -12.44 -20.51 -0.30
N ALA A 66 -13.71 -20.90 -0.17
CA ALA A 66 -14.05 -22.27 0.20
C ALA A 66 -13.50 -23.32 -0.78
N GLU A 67 -13.60 -23.03 -2.08
CA GLU A 67 -13.12 -23.92 -3.15
C GLU A 67 -11.59 -23.95 -3.20
N GLU A 68 -10.95 -22.78 -3.08
CA GLU A 68 -9.49 -22.65 -3.07
C GLU A 68 -8.87 -23.31 -1.85
N ILE A 69 -9.47 -23.16 -0.66
CA ILE A 69 -9.03 -23.81 0.57
C ILE A 69 -9.17 -25.33 0.45
N ALA A 70 -10.28 -25.81 -0.11
CA ALA A 70 -10.50 -27.24 -0.32
C ALA A 70 -9.44 -27.84 -1.27
N GLY A 71 -9.05 -27.10 -2.30
CA GLY A 71 -8.01 -27.48 -3.26
C GLY A 71 -6.56 -27.27 -2.80
N LEU A 72 -6.31 -26.79 -1.57
CA LEU A 72 -4.94 -26.60 -1.08
C LEU A 72 -4.22 -27.95 -0.93
N GLU A 73 -3.08 -28.07 -1.60
CA GLU A 73 -2.13 -29.18 -1.44
C GLU A 73 -1.18 -28.90 -0.28
N VAL A 74 -1.53 -29.34 0.93
CA VAL A 74 -0.79 -29.02 2.17
C VAL A 74 0.65 -29.55 2.14
N SER A 75 0.87 -30.67 1.45
CA SER A 75 2.19 -31.27 1.24
C SER A 75 3.17 -30.35 0.51
N SER A 76 2.67 -29.45 -0.35
CA SER A 76 3.45 -28.51 -1.15
C SER A 76 3.94 -27.29 -0.36
N PHE A 77 3.45 -27.09 0.86
CA PHE A 77 3.82 -25.93 1.66
C PHE A 77 5.32 -25.90 1.96
N GLN A 78 5.91 -24.74 1.73
CA GLN A 78 7.26 -24.42 2.20
C GLN A 78 7.17 -24.06 3.69
N SER A 79 7.41 -25.04 4.55
CA SER A 79 7.41 -24.88 6.00
C SER A 79 8.66 -25.49 6.60
N ILE A 80 9.13 -24.91 7.70
CA ILE A 80 10.12 -25.56 8.55
C ILE A 80 9.51 -26.76 9.27
N VAL A 81 10.33 -27.73 9.60
CA VAL A 81 9.93 -28.89 10.41
C VAL A 81 9.88 -28.49 11.88
N LEU A 82 8.73 -28.66 12.52
CA LEU A 82 8.51 -28.33 13.92
C LEU A 82 9.18 -29.35 14.85
N PRO A 83 9.77 -28.90 15.98
CA PRO A 83 10.27 -29.79 17.02
C PRO A 83 9.09 -30.46 17.76
N MET A 84 9.29 -31.69 18.21
CA MET A 84 8.26 -32.44 18.96
C MET A 84 8.41 -32.29 20.48
N SER A 85 9.59 -31.88 20.98
CA SER A 85 9.84 -31.66 22.40
C SER A 85 10.91 -30.59 22.63
N GLU A 86 11.03 -30.11 23.87
CA GLU A 86 12.06 -29.14 24.28
C GLU A 86 13.49 -29.70 24.18
N GLU A 87 13.63 -31.03 24.21
CA GLU A 87 14.92 -31.73 24.12
C GLU A 87 15.36 -32.00 22.67
N ASP A 88 14.46 -31.84 21.69
CA ASP A 88 14.75 -32.03 20.27
C ASP A 88 15.89 -31.10 19.82
N GLN A 89 16.88 -31.64 19.10
CA GLN A 89 17.99 -30.85 18.57
C GLN A 89 17.51 -29.71 17.65
N ARG A 90 16.35 -29.86 16.99
CA ARG A 90 15.71 -28.82 16.18
C ARG A 90 15.20 -27.63 17.00
N ALA A 91 14.82 -27.85 18.27
CA ALA A 91 14.47 -26.77 19.19
C ALA A 91 15.69 -25.90 19.56
N LYS A 92 16.90 -26.49 19.57
CA LYS A 92 18.16 -25.80 19.89
C LYS A 92 18.71 -24.95 18.73
N THR A 93 18.32 -25.24 17.49
CA THR A 93 18.71 -24.50 16.27
C THR A 93 17.65 -23.49 15.81
N PHE A 94 16.57 -23.30 16.58
CA PHE A 94 15.49 -22.40 16.22
C PHE A 94 15.94 -20.93 16.37
N ARG A 95 16.39 -20.34 15.25
CA ARG A 95 16.84 -18.94 15.17
C ARG A 95 15.66 -18.09 14.69
N TYR A 96 15.12 -17.28 15.59
CA TYR A 96 14.02 -16.36 15.32
C TYR A 96 14.53 -15.18 14.49
N GLU A 97 14.49 -15.29 13.17
CA GLU A 97 14.86 -14.17 12.29
C GLU A 97 13.67 -13.23 12.08
N GLY A 98 13.55 -12.27 13.00
CA GLY A 98 12.99 -10.96 12.75
C GLY A 98 13.94 -9.95 13.39
N TYR A 99 14.68 -9.21 12.56
CA TYR A 99 15.67 -8.19 12.96
C TYR A 99 15.22 -7.31 14.15
N ASP A 100 16.11 -6.79 15.02
CA ASP A 100 16.89 -7.37 16.17
C ASP A 100 17.68 -6.20 16.84
N ILE A 101 17.33 -5.70 18.05
CA ILE A 101 18.23 -4.75 18.77
C ILE A 101 17.95 -4.62 20.29
N ILE A 102 18.83 -5.21 21.11
CA ILE A 102 19.17 -4.83 22.51
C ILE A 102 18.17 -5.26 23.62
N THR A 103 18.45 -6.42 24.24
CA THR A 103 18.17 -6.82 25.64
C THR A 103 16.86 -7.45 26.11
N LEU A 104 15.71 -7.39 25.43
CA LEU A 104 14.48 -8.15 25.79
C LEU A 104 14.24 -8.37 27.32
N LYS A 105 14.40 -7.33 28.15
CA LYS A 105 13.99 -7.40 29.56
C LYS A 105 12.48 -7.15 29.61
N LYS A 106 11.76 -8.16 30.10
CA LYS A 106 10.30 -8.26 30.22
C LYS A 106 9.80 -7.20 31.24
N GLU A 107 9.07 -6.17 30.81
CA GLU A 107 8.54 -5.13 31.73
C GLU A 107 7.02 -5.17 31.93
N VAL A 108 6.23 -5.81 31.06
CA VAL A 108 4.80 -6.03 31.33
C VAL A 108 4.35 -7.39 30.82
N GLU A 109 4.04 -8.29 31.74
CA GLU A 109 3.37 -9.56 31.52
C GLU A 109 1.88 -9.38 31.84
N ARG A 110 1.02 -9.45 30.82
CA ARG A 110 -0.40 -9.74 31.04
C ARG A 110 -0.58 -11.22 30.79
N GLU A 111 -0.64 -12.01 31.87
CA GLU A 111 -1.09 -13.39 31.83
C GLU A 111 -2.52 -13.42 31.31
N TYR A 112 -2.68 -13.73 30.02
CA TYR A 112 -3.87 -14.45 29.59
C TYR A 112 -3.54 -15.92 29.81
N THR A 113 -4.08 -16.51 30.87
CA THR A 113 -4.04 -17.96 31.07
C THR A 113 -4.86 -18.58 29.94
N ILE A 114 -4.18 -19.03 28.88
CA ILE A 114 -4.77 -19.85 27.83
C ILE A 114 -5.09 -21.19 28.51
N PRO A 115 -6.34 -21.69 28.46
CA PRO A 115 -6.61 -23.03 28.96
C PRO A 115 -5.71 -24.03 28.22
N GLU A 116 -5.04 -24.93 28.95
CA GLU A 116 -4.27 -26.01 28.33
C GLU A 116 -5.17 -26.73 27.32
N PRO A 117 -4.79 -26.79 26.03
CA PRO A 117 -5.58 -27.47 25.03
C PRO A 117 -5.74 -28.94 25.43
N GLN A 118 -6.98 -29.39 25.62
CA GLN A 118 -7.26 -30.74 26.11
C GLN A 118 -7.25 -31.76 24.97
N THR A 119 -7.41 -31.29 23.72
CA THR A 119 -7.44 -32.16 22.53
C THR A 119 -6.82 -31.48 21.30
N ALA A 120 -6.31 -32.28 20.36
CA ALA A 120 -5.86 -31.79 19.06
C ALA A 120 -6.95 -31.00 18.30
N GLN A 121 -8.23 -31.36 18.48
CA GLN A 121 -9.37 -30.70 17.83
C GLN A 121 -9.53 -29.25 18.29
N GLU A 122 -9.28 -28.96 19.57
CA GLU A 122 -9.30 -27.59 20.10
C GLU A 122 -8.16 -26.76 19.53
N VAL A 123 -6.96 -27.33 19.46
CA VAL A 123 -5.78 -26.68 18.86
C VAL A 123 -6.00 -26.38 17.39
N ILE A 124 -6.48 -27.36 16.61
CA ILE A 124 -6.82 -27.19 15.20
C ILE A 124 -7.90 -26.14 15.03
N GLY A 125 -8.95 -26.18 15.87
CA GLY A 125 -10.03 -25.21 15.83
C GLY A 125 -9.55 -23.79 16.14
N TYR A 126 -8.65 -23.64 17.11
CA TYR A 126 -8.00 -22.37 17.41
C TYR A 126 -7.22 -21.85 16.21
N TYR A 127 -6.38 -22.67 15.59
CA TYR A 127 -5.60 -22.29 14.41
C TYR A 127 -6.47 -21.92 13.21
N ALA A 128 -7.50 -22.71 12.91
CA ALA A 128 -8.42 -22.40 11.82
C ALA A 128 -9.07 -21.02 11.99
N ARG A 129 -9.46 -20.64 13.22
CA ARG A 129 -9.98 -19.29 13.51
C ARG A 129 -8.90 -18.22 13.35
N ARG A 130 -7.70 -18.44 13.88
CA ARG A 130 -6.58 -17.47 13.78
C ARG A 130 -6.14 -17.24 12.35
N ILE A 131 -6.08 -18.29 11.53
CA ILE A 131 -5.78 -18.19 10.09
C ILE A 131 -6.89 -17.40 9.39
N ALA A 132 -8.16 -17.75 9.65
CA ALA A 132 -9.31 -17.05 9.08
C ALA A 132 -9.32 -15.54 9.41
N GLU A 133 -8.99 -15.19 10.66
CA GLU A 133 -8.80 -13.81 11.11
C GLU A 133 -7.63 -13.13 10.39
N ALA A 134 -6.48 -13.81 10.29
CA ALA A 134 -5.27 -13.27 9.66
C ALA A 134 -5.46 -12.95 8.17
N VAL A 135 -6.30 -13.70 7.45
CA VAL A 135 -6.66 -13.44 6.04
C VAL A 135 -7.92 -12.58 5.87
N LYS A 136 -8.55 -12.17 6.98
CA LYS A 136 -9.81 -11.41 7.06
C LYS A 136 -11.00 -12.11 6.38
N LEU A 137 -11.09 -13.43 6.50
CA LEU A 137 -12.19 -14.26 5.99
C LEU A 137 -12.71 -15.21 7.09
N PRO A 138 -13.40 -14.68 8.12
CA PRO A 138 -13.78 -15.44 9.32
C PRO A 138 -14.74 -16.60 9.06
N ALA A 139 -15.48 -16.58 7.94
CA ALA A 139 -16.50 -17.59 7.61
C ALA A 139 -15.94 -18.91 7.01
N GLN A 140 -14.61 -19.13 7.05
CA GLN A 140 -13.96 -20.26 6.37
C GLN A 140 -13.52 -21.40 7.31
N PHE A 141 -14.00 -21.40 8.56
CA PHE A 141 -13.60 -22.40 9.57
C PHE A 141 -13.76 -23.85 9.09
N ALA A 142 -14.92 -24.16 8.48
CA ALA A 142 -15.29 -25.53 8.12
C ALA A 142 -14.35 -26.16 7.08
N VAL A 143 -13.79 -25.34 6.18
CA VAL A 143 -12.84 -25.77 5.14
C VAL A 143 -11.38 -25.68 5.61
N LEU A 144 -11.06 -24.76 6.53
CA LEU A 144 -9.70 -24.59 7.06
C LEU A 144 -9.33 -25.68 8.07
N ALA A 145 -10.24 -26.05 8.98
CA ALA A 145 -9.92 -27.01 10.04
C ALA A 145 -9.44 -28.38 9.50
N PRO A 146 -10.03 -28.97 8.44
CA PRO A 146 -9.48 -30.16 7.80
C PRO A 146 -8.05 -29.98 7.25
N LYS A 147 -7.76 -28.83 6.64
CA LYS A 147 -6.43 -28.54 6.08
C LYS A 147 -5.37 -28.31 7.16
N VAL A 148 -5.74 -27.65 8.25
CA VAL A 148 -4.87 -27.49 9.42
C VAL A 148 -4.58 -28.86 10.06
N ARG A 149 -5.59 -29.73 10.17
CA ARG A 149 -5.40 -31.12 10.61
C ARG A 149 -4.39 -31.85 9.73
N GLU A 150 -4.62 -31.85 8.42
CA GLU A 150 -3.74 -32.48 7.41
C GLU A 150 -2.31 -31.96 7.53
N PHE A 151 -2.13 -30.65 7.78
CA PHE A 151 -0.81 -30.05 7.98
C PHE A 151 -0.09 -30.65 9.17
N PHE A 152 -0.74 -30.73 10.34
CA PHE A 152 -0.13 -31.32 11.52
C PHE A 152 0.08 -32.82 11.40
N GLU A 153 -0.85 -33.55 10.78
CA GLU A 153 -0.75 -35.00 10.58
C GLU A 153 0.38 -35.39 9.66
N LEU A 154 0.61 -34.67 8.56
CA LEU A 154 1.45 -35.17 7.46
C LEU A 154 2.71 -34.35 7.21
N LYS A 155 2.73 -33.06 7.58
CA LYS A 155 3.75 -32.11 7.09
C LYS A 155 4.53 -31.44 8.21
N ALA A 156 3.84 -30.96 9.24
CA ALA A 156 4.39 -30.05 10.26
C ALA A 156 5.64 -30.60 10.94
N PHE A 157 5.67 -31.91 11.21
CA PHE A 157 6.76 -32.58 11.93
C PHE A 157 7.74 -33.34 11.02
N GLY A 158 7.60 -33.21 9.70
CA GLY A 158 8.48 -33.83 8.70
C GLY A 158 8.20 -35.32 8.42
N HIS A 159 7.27 -35.93 9.13
CA HIS A 159 6.73 -37.27 8.87
C HIS A 159 5.28 -37.37 9.40
N PRO A 160 4.53 -38.41 9.01
CA PRO A 160 3.20 -38.65 9.56
C PRO A 160 3.20 -38.85 11.08
N VAL A 161 2.25 -38.26 11.79
CA VAL A 161 2.09 -38.37 13.26
C VAL A 161 0.64 -38.70 13.64
N ASP A 162 0.46 -39.26 14.83
CA ASP A 162 -0.86 -39.49 15.43
C ASP A 162 -1.25 -38.30 16.31
N LEU A 163 -2.34 -37.62 15.98
CA LEU A 163 -2.84 -36.47 16.74
C LEU A 163 -3.51 -36.84 18.06
N SER A 164 -3.69 -38.13 18.35
CA SER A 164 -4.18 -38.60 19.65
C SER A 164 -3.07 -38.69 20.71
N ASP A 165 -1.79 -38.60 20.29
CA ASP A 165 -0.64 -38.61 21.18
C ASP A 165 -0.54 -37.29 21.98
N PRO A 166 -0.54 -37.34 23.33
CA PRO A 166 -0.39 -36.16 24.18
C PRO A 166 0.87 -35.33 23.89
N ASP A 167 1.97 -35.96 23.52
CA ASP A 167 3.22 -35.25 23.23
C ASP A 167 3.11 -34.44 21.94
N ILE A 168 2.38 -34.96 20.94
CA ILE A 168 2.07 -34.24 19.70
C ILE A 168 1.13 -33.06 19.96
N VAL A 169 0.09 -33.24 20.79
CA VAL A 169 -0.83 -32.15 21.17
C VAL A 169 -0.05 -31.03 21.86
N LYS A 170 0.91 -31.37 22.74
CA LYS A 170 1.79 -30.39 23.38
C LYS A 170 2.68 -29.68 22.37
N ALA A 171 3.29 -30.41 21.43
CA ALA A 171 4.14 -29.84 20.39
C ALA A 171 3.38 -28.85 19.48
N MET A 172 2.14 -29.19 19.09
CA MET A 172 1.24 -28.32 18.33
C MET A 172 0.87 -27.03 19.06
N SER A 173 0.94 -27.02 20.39
CA SER A 173 0.50 -25.91 21.25
C SER A 173 1.62 -24.92 21.57
N THR A 174 2.82 -25.12 21.02
CA THR A 174 3.96 -24.22 21.23
C THR A 174 3.81 -22.90 20.47
N ALA A 175 4.45 -21.84 20.97
CA ALA A 175 4.49 -20.53 20.28
C ALA A 175 5.11 -20.64 18.87
N VAL A 176 6.07 -21.56 18.69
CA VAL A 176 6.70 -21.84 17.41
C VAL A 176 5.71 -22.48 16.43
N ALA A 177 5.01 -23.54 16.87
CA ALA A 177 3.96 -24.16 16.06
C ALA A 177 2.88 -23.14 15.67
N HIS A 178 2.54 -22.24 16.58
CA HIS A 178 1.58 -21.16 16.31
C HIS A 178 2.06 -20.22 15.21
N TYR A 179 3.28 -19.69 15.34
CA TYR A 179 3.84 -18.79 14.35
C TYR A 179 3.92 -19.45 12.96
N VAL A 180 4.47 -20.67 12.88
CA VAL A 180 4.67 -21.39 11.62
C VAL A 180 3.34 -21.74 10.96
N CYS A 181 2.39 -22.31 11.71
CA CYS A 181 1.10 -22.70 11.15
C CYS A 181 0.34 -21.48 10.62
N VAL A 182 0.29 -20.38 11.39
CA VAL A 182 -0.41 -19.17 10.94
C VAL A 182 0.28 -18.53 9.74
N ASP A 183 1.61 -18.40 9.76
CA ASP A 183 2.37 -17.76 8.68
C ASP A 183 2.29 -18.52 7.36
N VAL A 184 2.46 -19.85 7.38
CA VAL A 184 2.41 -20.70 6.19
C VAL A 184 1.04 -20.63 5.51
N PHE A 185 -0.04 -20.82 6.27
CA PHE A 185 -1.39 -20.74 5.72
C PHE A 185 -1.74 -19.34 5.27
N LYS A 186 -1.34 -18.31 6.05
CA LYS A 186 -1.54 -16.91 5.65
C LYS A 186 -0.89 -16.64 4.30
N LYS A 187 0.38 -16.96 4.12
CA LYS A 187 1.11 -16.76 2.85
C LYS A 187 0.45 -17.50 1.69
N ALA A 188 0.06 -18.77 1.89
CA ALA A 188 -0.60 -19.57 0.85
C ALA A 188 -1.97 -18.99 0.43
N LEU A 189 -2.74 -18.46 1.39
CA LEU A 189 -4.09 -17.95 1.12
C LEU A 189 -4.12 -16.50 0.68
N GLN A 190 -3.17 -15.67 1.10
CA GLN A 190 -3.24 -14.22 0.93
C GLN A 190 -3.30 -13.80 -0.55
N ALA A 191 -2.55 -14.47 -1.43
CA ALA A 191 -2.62 -14.25 -2.86
C ALA A 191 -3.98 -14.62 -3.48
N LEU A 192 -4.70 -15.58 -2.87
CA LEU A 192 -6.00 -16.05 -3.35
C LEU A 192 -7.15 -15.14 -2.88
N THR A 193 -6.94 -14.33 -1.83
CA THR A 193 -7.99 -13.45 -1.26
C THR A 193 -8.43 -12.31 -2.18
N ILE A 194 -7.66 -12.00 -3.22
CA ILE A 194 -7.92 -10.90 -4.14
C ILE A 194 -8.33 -11.48 -5.49
N GLU A 195 -9.40 -10.96 -6.07
CA GLU A 195 -9.84 -11.27 -7.42
C GLU A 195 -9.82 -10.02 -8.30
N GLU A 196 -9.45 -10.22 -9.56
CA GLU A 196 -9.59 -9.20 -10.59
C GLU A 196 -11.04 -9.21 -11.10
N GLN A 197 -11.61 -8.02 -11.28
CA GLN A 197 -12.90 -7.85 -11.96
C GLN A 197 -12.78 -6.80 -13.05
N LYS A 198 -13.66 -6.88 -14.05
CA LYS A 198 -13.70 -5.89 -15.14
C LYS A 198 -14.27 -4.56 -14.61
N PRO A 199 -13.51 -3.44 -14.68
CA PRO A 199 -14.03 -2.15 -14.25
C PRO A 199 -15.20 -1.67 -15.11
N GLN A 200 -16.11 -0.95 -14.47
CA GLN A 200 -17.27 -0.31 -15.08
C GLN A 200 -17.26 1.18 -14.76
N LEU A 201 -17.70 2.01 -15.70
CA LEU A 201 -17.85 3.43 -15.47
C LEU A 201 -19.09 3.69 -14.62
N LEU A 202 -18.91 4.43 -13.53
CA LEU A 202 -20.00 4.96 -12.72
C LEU A 202 -20.25 6.42 -13.14
N GLU A 203 -21.49 6.73 -13.45
CA GLU A 203 -21.93 8.08 -13.81
C GLU A 203 -22.69 8.76 -12.64
N PRO A 204 -22.56 10.09 -12.50
CA PRO A 204 -21.70 10.99 -13.28
C PRO A 204 -20.23 10.92 -12.84
N ALA A 205 -19.32 11.38 -13.70
CA ALA A 205 -17.94 11.66 -13.32
C ALA A 205 -17.89 12.68 -12.18
N ARG A 206 -16.87 12.57 -11.33
CA ARG A 206 -16.72 13.45 -10.17
C ARG A 206 -15.91 14.68 -10.54
N MET A 207 -16.53 15.85 -10.45
CA MET A 207 -15.88 17.13 -10.73
C MET A 207 -15.02 17.58 -9.53
N LEU A 208 -13.85 18.14 -9.77
CA LEU A 208 -13.02 18.72 -8.70
C LEU A 208 -13.73 19.84 -7.95
N SER A 209 -14.61 20.60 -8.61
CA SER A 209 -15.47 21.59 -7.98
C SER A 209 -16.41 21.05 -6.89
N THR A 210 -16.63 19.73 -6.82
CA THR A 210 -17.41 19.09 -5.74
C THR A 210 -16.61 18.87 -4.46
N CYS A 211 -15.29 19.09 -4.49
CA CYS A 211 -14.43 18.96 -3.33
C CYS A 211 -14.86 19.95 -2.25
N GLN A 212 -15.13 19.45 -1.04
CA GLN A 212 -15.47 20.30 0.09
C GLN A 212 -14.26 21.14 0.52
N PRO A 213 -14.46 22.37 1.02
CA PRO A 213 -13.37 23.17 1.57
C PRO A 213 -12.62 22.46 2.69
N PHE A 214 -11.30 22.58 2.71
CA PHE A 214 -10.45 21.95 3.73
C PHE A 214 -9.28 22.84 4.15
N PRO A 215 -8.80 22.71 5.41
CA PRO A 215 -7.66 23.48 5.89
C PRO A 215 -6.33 22.94 5.34
N TRP A 216 -5.38 23.83 5.08
CA TRP A 216 -4.02 23.51 4.63
C TRP A 216 -3.00 24.41 5.31
N SER A 217 -1.89 23.83 5.78
CA SER A 217 -0.82 24.55 6.51
C SER A 217 0.55 24.44 5.85
N ARG A 218 0.65 23.75 4.71
CA ARG A 218 1.89 23.50 3.96
C ARG A 218 2.02 24.47 2.78
N PRO A 219 3.13 24.43 2.00
CA PRO A 219 3.30 25.32 0.87
C PRO A 219 2.11 25.36 -0.08
N VAL A 220 1.85 26.53 -0.64
CA VAL A 220 0.78 26.76 -1.61
C VAL A 220 1.31 27.51 -2.82
N LEU A 221 0.62 27.34 -3.94
CA LEU A 221 0.79 28.13 -5.14
C LEU A 221 -0.52 28.82 -5.52
N GLU A 222 -0.46 30.11 -5.86
CA GLU A 222 -1.53 30.82 -6.54
C GLU A 222 -1.51 30.46 -8.04
N GLY A 223 -2.08 29.30 -8.38
CA GLY A 223 -2.18 28.85 -9.77
C GLY A 223 -3.32 29.54 -10.52
N GLN A 224 -3.11 29.84 -11.80
CA GLN A 224 -4.11 30.45 -12.68
C GLN A 224 -4.92 29.40 -13.46
N LYS A 225 -4.36 28.23 -13.73
CA LYS A 225 -5.01 27.14 -14.48
C LYS A 225 -5.66 26.08 -13.59
N CYS A 226 -6.07 26.43 -12.37
CA CYS A 226 -6.61 25.50 -11.37
C CYS A 226 -7.96 25.97 -10.84
N ILE A 227 -8.89 25.04 -10.62
CA ILE A 227 -10.22 25.32 -10.06
C ILE A 227 -10.17 25.82 -8.61
N PHE A 228 -9.14 25.45 -7.84
CA PHE A 228 -9.00 25.87 -6.44
C PHE A 228 -8.45 27.29 -6.33
N ASN A 229 -8.74 27.96 -5.21
CA ASN A 229 -8.15 29.26 -4.87
C ASN A 229 -6.63 29.21 -4.73
N LEU A 230 -6.11 28.07 -4.26
CA LEU A 230 -4.68 27.79 -4.08
C LEU A 230 -4.42 26.30 -4.38
N VAL A 231 -3.24 25.99 -4.92
CA VAL A 231 -2.78 24.61 -5.10
C VAL A 231 -2.08 24.13 -3.82
N PRO A 232 -2.59 23.12 -3.10
CA PRO A 232 -2.08 22.70 -1.79
C PRO A 232 -0.89 21.74 -1.90
N CYS A 233 0.34 22.22 -1.88
CA CYS A 233 1.53 21.38 -2.08
C CYS A 233 2.02 20.76 -0.76
N ASP A 234 2.42 19.50 -0.78
CA ASP A 234 2.93 18.77 0.39
C ASP A 234 4.38 19.12 0.71
N ASN A 235 5.16 19.56 -0.29
CA ASN A 235 6.56 19.94 -0.20
C ASN A 235 6.94 20.96 -1.30
N ASP A 236 8.18 21.44 -1.28
CA ASP A 236 8.68 22.43 -2.25
C ASP A 236 8.83 21.90 -3.67
N PHE A 237 9.14 20.61 -3.84
CA PHE A 237 9.20 20.00 -5.17
C PHE A 237 7.83 20.02 -5.84
N GLU A 238 6.78 19.62 -5.13
CA GLU A 238 5.41 19.72 -5.62
C GLU A 238 5.00 21.16 -5.94
N ARG A 239 5.45 22.13 -5.14
CA ARG A 239 5.19 23.55 -5.42
C ARG A 239 5.86 23.99 -6.73
N LYS A 240 7.11 23.58 -6.96
CA LYS A 240 7.82 23.83 -8.23
C LYS A 240 7.13 23.13 -9.39
N PHE A 241 6.69 21.89 -9.21
CA PHE A 241 5.99 21.12 -10.24
C PHE A 241 4.63 21.74 -10.59
N ALA A 242 3.86 22.18 -9.58
CA ALA A 242 2.63 22.93 -9.78
C ALA A 242 2.88 24.24 -10.56
N LYS A 243 3.99 24.94 -10.27
CA LYS A 243 4.37 26.16 -11.00
C LYS A 243 4.69 25.86 -12.46
N PHE A 244 5.42 24.77 -12.72
CA PHE A 244 5.66 24.27 -14.08
C PHE A 244 4.35 24.00 -14.82
N LEU A 245 3.39 23.28 -14.23
CA LEU A 245 2.10 23.02 -14.87
C LEU A 245 1.30 24.31 -15.15
N ASP A 246 1.38 25.29 -14.25
CA ASP A 246 0.74 26.59 -14.43
C ASP A 246 1.39 27.41 -15.56
N ASP A 247 2.71 27.34 -15.71
CA ASP A 247 3.46 28.06 -16.76
C ASP A 247 3.40 27.36 -18.13
N ALA A 248 3.34 26.02 -18.14
CA ALA A 248 3.44 25.21 -19.34
C ALA A 248 2.37 25.61 -20.39
N SER A 249 2.84 26.04 -21.55
CA SER A 249 1.98 26.64 -22.58
C SER A 249 0.99 25.66 -23.21
N ASP A 250 1.23 24.36 -23.10
CA ASP A 250 0.40 23.25 -23.60
C ASP A 250 -0.56 22.66 -22.55
N VAL A 251 -0.51 23.13 -21.30
CA VAL A 251 -1.49 22.78 -20.25
C VAL A 251 -2.69 23.70 -20.34
N ARG A 252 -3.89 23.11 -20.38
CA ARG A 252 -5.17 23.84 -20.32
C ARG A 252 -5.64 24.04 -18.88
N ALA A 253 -5.63 22.98 -18.09
CA ALA A 253 -6.05 22.99 -16.69
C ALA A 253 -5.24 21.96 -15.91
N PHE A 254 -5.02 22.19 -14.62
CA PHE A 254 -4.41 21.23 -13.72
C PHE A 254 -4.93 21.36 -12.29
N SER A 255 -4.66 20.35 -11.48
CA SER A 255 -4.91 20.38 -10.05
C SER A 255 -4.04 19.37 -9.33
N LYS A 256 -3.60 19.69 -8.10
CA LYS A 256 -3.22 18.63 -7.17
C LYS A 256 -4.49 17.95 -6.68
N LEU A 257 -4.51 16.63 -6.64
CA LEU A 257 -5.61 15.83 -6.13
C LEU A 257 -5.58 15.81 -4.60
N PRO A 258 -6.48 16.53 -3.91
CA PRO A 258 -6.43 16.57 -2.46
C PRO A 258 -6.98 15.27 -1.88
N ARG A 259 -6.46 14.85 -0.73
CA ARG A 259 -7.05 13.72 0.03
C ARG A 259 -8.52 13.93 0.37
N ALA A 260 -8.93 15.19 0.59
CA ALA A 260 -10.33 15.55 0.81
C ALA A 260 -11.23 15.24 -0.41
N PHE A 261 -10.65 15.22 -1.62
CA PHE A 261 -11.33 14.74 -2.81
C PHE A 261 -11.39 13.20 -2.85
N GLY A 262 -10.47 12.47 -2.21
CA GLY A 262 -10.61 11.02 -2.01
C GLY A 262 -10.57 10.21 -3.31
N PHE A 263 -9.82 10.68 -4.30
CA PHE A 263 -9.52 9.88 -5.49
C PHE A 263 -8.42 8.88 -5.17
N THR A 264 -8.72 7.59 -5.38
CA THR A 264 -7.78 6.51 -5.08
C THR A 264 -7.84 5.44 -6.17
N ILE A 265 -6.74 4.71 -6.34
CA ILE A 265 -6.60 3.58 -7.26
C ILE A 265 -6.18 2.36 -6.44
N GLU A 266 -6.87 1.24 -6.62
CA GLU A 266 -6.54 0.02 -5.88
C GLU A 266 -5.30 -0.68 -6.45
N TYR A 267 -4.45 -1.20 -5.56
CA TYR A 267 -3.30 -2.04 -5.92
C TYR A 267 -3.02 -3.08 -4.83
N THR A 268 -2.12 -4.03 -5.10
CA THR A 268 -1.63 -4.97 -4.09
C THR A 268 -0.22 -4.62 -3.64
N ASP A 269 0.04 -4.56 -2.34
CA ASP A 269 1.42 -4.44 -1.83
C ASP A 269 2.22 -5.73 -2.01
N THR A 270 3.53 -5.70 -1.75
CA THR A 270 4.42 -6.88 -1.82
C THR A 270 3.92 -8.09 -1.01
N ALA A 271 3.16 -7.86 0.06
CA ALA A 271 2.52 -8.89 0.88
C ALA A 271 1.10 -9.26 0.41
N MET A 272 0.73 -8.92 -0.83
CA MET A 272 -0.57 -9.22 -1.44
C MET A 272 -1.77 -8.66 -0.65
N ASN A 273 -1.59 -7.56 0.08
CA ASN A 273 -2.72 -6.85 0.66
C ASN A 273 -3.28 -5.85 -0.33
N LEU A 274 -4.61 -5.76 -0.39
CA LEU A 274 -5.29 -4.67 -1.09
C LEU A 274 -5.02 -3.34 -0.38
N ARG A 275 -4.51 -2.37 -1.15
CA ARG A 275 -4.16 -1.02 -0.72
C ARG A 275 -4.73 0.00 -1.70
N ASN A 276 -4.78 1.25 -1.25
CA ASN A 276 -5.20 2.38 -2.05
C ASN A 276 -3.98 3.28 -2.30
N TYR A 277 -3.80 3.66 -3.56
CA TYR A 277 -2.82 4.62 -4.03
C TYR A 277 -3.54 5.95 -4.30
N GLU A 278 -2.96 7.05 -3.83
CA GLU A 278 -3.43 8.43 -4.01
C GLU A 278 -2.45 9.14 -4.96
N PRO A 279 -2.80 9.35 -6.23
CA PRO A 279 -1.96 10.10 -7.16
C PRO A 279 -1.89 11.58 -6.80
N ASP A 280 -0.76 12.22 -7.09
CA ASP A 280 -0.53 13.61 -6.67
C ASP A 280 -1.29 14.64 -7.51
N PHE A 281 -1.21 14.58 -8.84
CA PHE A 281 -1.74 15.63 -9.73
C PHE A 281 -2.58 15.07 -10.88
N VAL A 282 -3.49 15.90 -11.38
CA VAL A 282 -4.19 15.72 -12.65
C VAL A 282 -3.99 16.95 -13.53
N ALA A 283 -3.82 16.75 -14.84
CA ALA A 283 -3.78 17.82 -15.82
C ALA A 283 -4.58 17.46 -17.06
N VAL A 284 -5.04 18.48 -17.79
CA VAL A 284 -5.58 18.33 -19.14
C VAL A 284 -4.78 19.22 -20.06
N ASP A 285 -4.21 18.63 -21.10
CA ASP A 285 -3.49 19.39 -22.12
C ASP A 285 -4.45 20.08 -23.10
N LYS A 286 -3.91 20.97 -23.94
CA LYS A 286 -4.69 21.67 -24.97
C LYS A 286 -5.21 20.75 -26.07
N ALA A 287 -4.69 19.53 -26.22
CA ALA A 287 -5.22 18.52 -27.13
C ALA A 287 -6.39 17.71 -26.52
N GLY A 288 -6.67 17.89 -25.22
CA GLY A 288 -7.74 17.21 -24.50
C GLY A 288 -7.33 15.89 -23.85
N THR A 289 -6.03 15.53 -23.85
CA THR A 289 -5.52 14.37 -23.11
C THR A 289 -5.51 14.70 -21.62
N HIS A 290 -5.99 13.74 -20.82
CA HIS A 290 -5.97 13.80 -19.37
C HIS A 290 -4.74 13.07 -18.87
N TRP A 291 -4.05 13.66 -17.91
CA TRP A 291 -2.78 13.18 -17.38
C TRP A 291 -2.92 12.99 -15.89
N LEU A 292 -2.62 11.79 -15.42
CA LEU A 292 -2.40 11.49 -14.02
C LEU A 292 -0.89 11.55 -13.78
N LEU A 293 -0.48 12.40 -12.86
CA LEU A 293 0.92 12.77 -12.67
C LEU A 293 1.34 12.48 -11.23
N GLU A 294 2.43 11.74 -11.05
CA GLU A 294 2.96 11.38 -9.73
C GLU A 294 4.30 12.04 -9.50
N SER A 295 4.40 12.90 -8.48
CA SER A 295 5.66 13.53 -8.09
C SER A 295 6.40 12.66 -7.07
N LYS A 296 7.70 12.40 -7.29
CA LYS A 296 8.47 11.52 -6.38
C LYS A 296 9.86 12.07 -6.07
N GLY A 297 10.22 12.09 -4.79
CA GLY A 297 11.58 12.37 -4.34
C GLY A 297 12.46 11.12 -4.14
N GLN A 298 11.88 9.99 -3.72
CA GLN A 298 12.61 8.73 -3.46
C GLN A 298 11.83 7.50 -3.98
N GLU A 299 12.57 6.43 -4.35
CA GLU A 299 12.01 5.17 -4.86
C GLU A 299 12.06 4.03 -3.83
N ASN A 300 11.06 3.15 -3.88
CA ASN A 300 10.98 1.92 -3.09
C ASN A 300 10.27 0.82 -3.91
N VAL A 301 10.36 -0.44 -3.48
CA VAL A 301 9.84 -1.61 -4.24
C VAL A 301 8.32 -1.53 -4.48
N ASP A 302 7.54 -0.93 -3.57
CA ASP A 302 6.10 -0.74 -3.75
C ASP A 302 5.73 0.31 -4.81
N VAL A 303 6.70 1.12 -5.28
CA VAL A 303 6.46 2.18 -6.26
C VAL A 303 6.06 1.59 -7.61
N LEU A 304 6.75 0.55 -8.09
CA LEU A 304 6.43 -0.08 -9.37
C LEU A 304 4.97 -0.59 -9.43
N ARG A 305 4.44 -1.11 -8.32
CA ARG A 305 3.07 -1.63 -8.27
C ARG A 305 2.02 -0.52 -8.36
N LYS A 306 2.31 0.65 -7.79
CA LYS A 306 1.46 1.84 -7.90
C LYS A 306 1.46 2.36 -9.34
N ASP A 307 2.64 2.43 -9.97
CA ASP A 307 2.80 2.88 -11.34
C ASP A 307 2.00 1.97 -12.30
N VAL A 308 2.12 0.65 -12.15
CA VAL A 308 1.33 -0.33 -12.93
C VAL A 308 -0.18 -0.16 -12.71
N ALA A 309 -0.62 0.04 -11.47
CA ALA A 309 -2.03 0.26 -11.15
C ALA A 309 -2.56 1.55 -11.80
N ALA A 310 -1.77 2.63 -11.76
CA ALA A 310 -2.09 3.92 -12.37
C ALA A 310 -2.22 3.80 -13.90
N VAL A 311 -1.25 3.14 -14.55
CA VAL A 311 -1.29 2.87 -16.00
C VAL A 311 -2.53 2.06 -16.37
N ARG A 312 -2.83 0.99 -15.64
CA ARG A 312 -4.05 0.18 -15.86
C ARG A 312 -5.31 1.01 -15.66
N TRP A 313 -5.37 1.86 -14.64
CA TRP A 313 -6.50 2.75 -14.41
C TRP A 313 -6.69 3.71 -15.58
N CYS A 314 -5.63 4.36 -16.09
CA CYS A 314 -5.69 5.24 -17.26
C CYS A 314 -6.15 4.51 -18.53
N GLN A 315 -5.69 3.27 -18.75
CA GLN A 315 -6.16 2.45 -19.87
C GLN A 315 -7.66 2.14 -19.78
N ASN A 316 -8.14 1.78 -18.59
CA ASN A 316 -9.56 1.52 -18.35
C ASN A 316 -10.40 2.80 -18.47
N ALA A 317 -9.95 3.91 -17.89
CA ALA A 317 -10.59 5.21 -18.02
C ALA A 317 -10.69 5.63 -19.49
N THR A 318 -9.63 5.40 -20.28
CA THR A 318 -9.64 5.69 -21.72
C THR A 318 -10.69 4.89 -22.45
N LYS A 319 -10.71 3.57 -22.24
CA LYS A 319 -11.66 2.66 -22.90
C LYS A 319 -13.11 2.92 -22.50
N LEU A 320 -13.35 3.32 -21.25
CA LEU A 320 -14.71 3.45 -20.71
C LEU A 320 -15.31 4.85 -20.89
N THR A 321 -14.49 5.88 -21.10
CA THR A 321 -14.95 7.29 -21.23
C THR A 321 -14.76 7.87 -22.63
N ASP A 322 -14.09 7.14 -23.53
CA ASP A 322 -13.65 7.62 -24.85
C ASP A 322 -12.77 8.88 -24.82
N LYS A 323 -12.18 9.21 -23.65
CA LYS A 323 -11.23 10.31 -23.48
C LYS A 323 -9.84 9.74 -23.24
N GLN A 324 -8.80 10.31 -23.85
CA GLN A 324 -7.44 9.86 -23.62
C GLN A 324 -6.99 10.15 -22.17
N TRP A 325 -6.57 9.10 -21.45
CA TRP A 325 -5.95 9.17 -20.13
C TRP A 325 -4.56 8.54 -20.16
N LYS A 326 -3.57 9.25 -19.61
CA LYS A 326 -2.18 8.79 -19.53
C LYS A 326 -1.63 9.01 -18.12
N TYR A 327 -0.66 8.17 -17.75
CA TYR A 327 0.05 8.26 -16.48
C TYR A 327 1.51 8.62 -16.73
N ILE A 328 2.06 9.56 -15.95
CA ILE A 328 3.49 9.84 -15.92
C ILE A 328 3.95 9.92 -14.46
N LYS A 329 5.02 9.18 -14.15
CA LYS A 329 5.80 9.38 -12.93
C LYS A 329 6.87 10.44 -13.20
N VAL A 330 7.01 11.39 -12.29
CA VAL A 330 7.93 12.53 -12.38
C VAL A 330 8.86 12.48 -11.17
N PRO A 331 9.99 11.76 -11.27
CA PRO A 331 10.98 11.76 -10.22
C PRO A 331 11.77 13.07 -10.21
N GLN A 332 12.08 13.58 -9.02
CA GLN A 332 12.57 14.94 -8.80
C GLN A 332 13.91 15.19 -9.48
N LYS A 333 14.86 14.26 -9.36
CA LYS A 333 16.21 14.41 -9.91
C LYS A 333 16.18 14.56 -11.43
N GLU A 334 15.37 13.75 -12.08
CA GLU A 334 15.20 13.72 -13.53
C GLU A 334 14.41 14.94 -14.02
N PHE A 335 13.38 15.37 -13.28
CA PHE A 335 12.66 16.60 -13.58
C PHE A 335 13.56 17.84 -13.49
N GLU A 336 14.37 17.93 -12.43
CA GLU A 336 15.33 19.03 -12.23
C GLU A 336 16.43 19.01 -13.29
N ALA A 337 16.87 17.84 -13.74
CA ALA A 337 17.86 17.71 -14.83
C ALA A 337 17.27 18.04 -16.22
N LEU A 338 16.00 17.70 -16.46
CA LEU A 338 15.33 17.93 -17.73
C LEU A 338 14.95 19.40 -17.96
N GLU A 339 14.69 20.15 -16.88
CA GLU A 339 14.19 21.54 -16.92
C GLU A 339 13.06 21.75 -17.96
N PRO A 340 11.95 20.96 -17.89
CA PRO A 340 10.93 20.96 -18.93
C PRO A 340 10.16 22.29 -18.95
N ASN A 341 9.77 22.72 -20.16
CA ASN A 341 8.97 23.94 -20.35
C ASN A 341 7.55 23.66 -20.87
N ARG A 342 7.30 22.43 -21.32
CA ARG A 342 6.00 21.94 -21.79
C ARG A 342 5.68 20.61 -21.12
N LEU A 343 4.39 20.33 -20.93
CA LEU A 343 3.95 19.03 -20.42
C LEU A 343 4.40 17.89 -21.33
N ALA A 344 4.39 18.10 -22.64
CA ALA A 344 4.87 17.12 -23.62
C ALA A 344 6.34 16.72 -23.42
N ASP A 345 7.17 17.58 -22.82
CA ASP A 345 8.60 17.29 -22.59
C ASP A 345 8.77 16.20 -21.51
N LEU A 346 7.80 16.04 -20.60
CA LEU A 346 7.80 14.96 -19.60
C LEU A 346 7.71 13.56 -20.21
N ALA A 347 7.38 13.44 -21.50
CA ALA A 347 7.43 12.16 -22.20
C ALA A 347 8.82 11.52 -22.15
N ALA A 348 9.90 12.33 -22.02
CA ALA A 348 11.26 11.85 -21.84
C ALA A 348 11.48 11.10 -20.51
N LEU A 349 10.60 11.29 -19.53
CA LEU A 349 10.65 10.63 -18.22
C LEU A 349 9.85 9.33 -18.19
N MET A 350 9.07 9.05 -19.23
CA MET A 350 8.33 7.79 -19.30
C MET A 350 9.35 6.65 -19.47
N PRO A 351 9.30 5.61 -18.61
CA PRO A 351 10.08 4.42 -18.83
C PRO A 351 9.76 3.88 -20.23
N THR A 352 10.76 3.42 -20.98
CA THR A 352 10.58 2.54 -22.14
C THR A 352 10.09 1.18 -21.65
N LEU A 353 8.87 1.14 -21.11
CA LEU A 353 8.15 -0.09 -20.84
C LEU A 353 7.28 -0.31 -22.08
N PHE A 354 7.44 -1.47 -22.73
CA PHE A 354 6.81 -1.93 -23.98
C PHE A 354 7.61 -1.78 -25.30
N ASP A 355 8.89 -2.18 -25.31
CA ASP A 355 9.59 -2.56 -26.56
C ASP A 355 9.71 -4.10 -26.76
N GLU A 356 9.08 -4.92 -25.91
CA GLU A 356 9.00 -6.38 -26.08
C GLU A 356 7.54 -6.85 -26.07
N ALA A 357 6.78 -6.47 -27.10
CA ALA A 357 5.52 -7.12 -27.45
C ALA A 357 5.23 -6.95 -28.95
N ASP A 358 6.24 -7.15 -29.80
CA ASP A 358 6.12 -7.43 -31.23
C ASP A 358 7.46 -7.99 -31.72
N GLY A 359 7.68 -9.29 -31.45
CA GLY A 359 8.95 -9.94 -31.75
C GLY A 359 8.89 -11.45 -31.60
N GLN A 360 8.31 -12.10 -32.61
CA GLN A 360 8.21 -13.55 -32.92
C GLN A 360 7.08 -14.36 -32.29
#